data_AF-A0A1C6P5G3-F1
#
_entry.id   AF-A0A1C6P5G3-F1
#
_cell.length_a   1.000
_cell.length_b   1.000
_cell.length_c   1.000
_cell.angle_alpha   90.00
_cell.angle_beta   90.00
_cell.angle_gamma   90.00
#
_symmetry.space_group_name_H-M   'P 1'
#
loop_
_entity.id
_entity.type
_entity.pdbx_description
1 polymer ?
#
loop_
_entity_poly.entity_id
_entity_poly.type
_entity_poly.pdbx_seq_one_letter_code
_entity_poly.pdbx_strand_id
1 'polypeptide(L)'
;MNTAPLRSARLQSTPPQPGPPPAGPPYTGPSPAGTPTAPGAAAAPGTAPADPRLGWTATGDDHAPPLQHRRDGILPAIAAALSVRGQTLTSTAHKGDQEPAPHPLVQDFLDTLATEHRTRHTGRCPETVLLSRFLTSAEDTRTTKRTHRRNTAKPRRITHSEARRALKHAKITARHIREDGDPLHGRYAPPCRTCAALLAHFGVRPVDPAAAAEATQ
;
A
#
# COMPACT_ATOMS: atom_id res chain seq x y z
N MET A 1 -62.20 -26.93 0.29
CA MET A 1 -61.72 -25.68 -0.35
C MET A 1 -60.21 -25.65 -0.16
N ASN A 2 -59.46 -25.91 -1.23
CA ASN A 2 -58.01 -26.09 -1.24
C ASN A 2 -57.28 -24.74 -1.28
N THR A 3 -56.21 -24.57 -0.49
CA THR A 3 -55.26 -23.46 -0.67
C THR A 3 -53.85 -23.96 -0.36
N ALA A 4 -53.00 -23.93 -1.39
CA ALA A 4 -51.60 -24.36 -1.37
C ALA A 4 -50.67 -23.27 -0.81
N PRO A 5 -49.53 -23.60 -0.20
CA PRO A 5 -48.48 -22.63 0.07
C PRO A 5 -47.53 -22.48 -1.13
N LEU A 6 -47.39 -21.25 -1.62
CA LEU A 6 -46.40 -20.87 -2.62
C LEU A 6 -44.99 -20.85 -1.98
N ARG A 7 -44.14 -21.78 -2.40
CA ARG A 7 -42.70 -21.79 -2.14
C ARG A 7 -42.02 -20.73 -3.02
N SER A 8 -41.54 -19.64 -2.43
CA SER A 8 -40.64 -18.71 -3.11
C SER A 8 -39.24 -19.31 -3.24
N ALA A 9 -38.88 -19.72 -4.44
CA ALA A 9 -37.53 -20.07 -4.81
C ALA A 9 -36.64 -18.81 -4.78
N ARG A 10 -35.71 -18.73 -3.82
CA ARG A 10 -34.57 -17.80 -3.90
C ARG A 10 -33.64 -18.31 -4.99
N LEU A 11 -33.67 -17.65 -6.15
CA LEU A 11 -32.59 -17.74 -7.14
C LEU A 11 -31.34 -17.13 -6.49
N GLN A 12 -30.39 -18.00 -6.13
CA GLN A 12 -29.03 -17.60 -5.78
C GLN A 12 -28.32 -17.21 -7.08
N SER A 13 -28.12 -15.92 -7.29
CA SER A 13 -27.28 -15.40 -8.37
C SER A 13 -25.81 -15.64 -8.01
N THR A 14 -25.22 -16.66 -8.62
CA THR A 14 -23.78 -16.91 -8.57
C THR A 14 -23.04 -15.80 -9.35
N PRO A 15 -21.99 -15.16 -8.81
CA PRO A 15 -21.17 -14.24 -9.59
C PRO A 15 -20.38 -15.00 -10.67
N PRO A 16 -20.18 -14.40 -11.86
CA PRO A 16 -19.42 -15.04 -12.93
C PRO A 16 -17.94 -15.19 -12.54
N GLN A 17 -17.40 -16.40 -12.76
CA GLN A 17 -15.98 -16.68 -12.62
C GLN A 17 -15.19 -15.92 -13.70
N PRO A 18 -14.03 -15.32 -13.39
CA PRO A 18 -13.15 -14.77 -14.41
C PRO A 18 -12.60 -15.90 -15.29
N GLY A 19 -12.74 -15.73 -16.60
CA GLY A 19 -12.22 -16.67 -17.59
C GLY A 19 -10.69 -16.78 -17.53
N PRO A 20 -10.12 -17.93 -17.95
CA PRO A 20 -8.66 -18.09 -18.01
C PRO A 20 -8.05 -17.08 -19.01
N PRO A 21 -6.82 -16.61 -18.75
CA PRO A 21 -6.13 -15.71 -19.66
C PRO A 21 -5.88 -16.39 -21.03
N PRO A 22 -5.89 -15.63 -22.14
CA PRO A 22 -5.57 -16.19 -23.44
C PRO A 22 -4.14 -16.71 -23.46
N ALA A 23 -3.96 -17.90 -24.03
CA ALA A 23 -2.65 -18.46 -24.33
C ALA A 23 -1.90 -17.51 -25.27
N GLY A 24 -0.72 -17.07 -24.86
CA GLY A 24 0.18 -16.31 -25.72
C GLY A 24 0.60 -17.13 -26.95
N PRO A 25 1.05 -16.48 -28.03
CA PRO A 25 1.51 -17.20 -29.22
C PRO A 25 2.67 -18.13 -28.86
N PRO A 26 2.79 -19.30 -29.52
CA PRO A 26 3.90 -20.21 -29.28
C PRO A 26 5.22 -19.50 -29.59
N TYR A 27 6.12 -19.47 -28.61
CA TYR A 27 7.50 -19.08 -28.83
C TYR A 27 8.16 -20.16 -29.68
N THR A 28 8.31 -19.87 -30.97
CA THR A 28 9.12 -20.69 -31.89
C THR A 28 10.59 -20.44 -31.57
N GLY A 29 11.11 -21.16 -30.59
CA GLY A 29 12.55 -21.25 -30.38
C GLY A 29 13.20 -21.96 -31.58
N PRO A 30 14.39 -21.56 -32.03
CA PRO A 30 15.07 -22.24 -33.12
C PRO A 30 15.51 -23.65 -32.70
N SER A 31 15.08 -24.66 -33.48
CA SER A 31 15.59 -26.04 -33.43
C SER A 31 17.10 -26.08 -33.71
N PRO A 32 17.89 -26.87 -32.95
CA PRO A 32 19.23 -27.25 -33.37
C PRO A 32 19.19 -28.55 -34.15
N ALA A 33 19.29 -28.48 -35.48
CA ALA A 33 19.73 -29.62 -36.29
C ALA A 33 20.43 -29.11 -37.55
N GLY A 34 21.70 -29.50 -37.70
CA GLY A 34 22.44 -29.29 -38.93
C GLY A 34 23.93 -29.20 -38.70
N THR A 35 24.62 -30.35 -38.75
CA THR A 35 26.04 -30.44 -39.06
C THR A 35 26.26 -29.95 -40.49
N PRO A 36 27.24 -29.08 -40.77
CA PRO A 36 27.80 -28.98 -42.11
C PRO A 36 29.33 -29.15 -42.12
N THR A 37 29.73 -30.03 -43.03
CA THR A 37 31.07 -30.26 -43.56
C THR A 37 31.75 -28.97 -44.04
N ALA A 38 33.07 -28.91 -43.88
CA ALA A 38 33.96 -27.86 -44.40
C ALA A 38 33.89 -27.73 -45.95
N PRO A 39 34.22 -26.56 -46.53
CA PRO A 39 35.62 -26.29 -46.89
C PRO A 39 36.09 -24.81 -46.81
N GLY A 40 37.41 -24.63 -46.73
CA GLY A 40 38.16 -23.66 -47.55
C GLY A 40 38.15 -22.15 -47.22
N ALA A 41 39.24 -21.72 -46.57
CA ALA A 41 40.04 -20.50 -46.80
C ALA A 41 39.46 -19.06 -46.59
N ALA A 42 40.03 -18.42 -45.56
CA ALA A 42 40.55 -17.04 -45.49
C ALA A 42 39.60 -15.81 -45.57
N ALA A 43 39.35 -15.20 -44.41
CA ALA A 43 39.57 -13.76 -44.15
C ALA A 43 39.37 -13.47 -42.64
N ALA A 44 40.29 -12.71 -42.04
CA ALA A 44 40.37 -12.43 -40.61
C ALA A 44 39.16 -11.62 -40.07
N PRO A 45 38.64 -11.91 -38.86
CA PRO A 45 37.74 -10.99 -38.18
C PRO A 45 38.55 -9.98 -37.37
N GLY A 46 38.34 -8.69 -37.65
CA GLY A 46 38.79 -7.62 -36.77
C GLY A 46 38.10 -7.74 -35.42
N THR A 47 38.90 -7.77 -34.35
CA THR A 47 38.45 -7.76 -32.96
C THR A 47 37.70 -6.47 -32.67
N ALA A 48 36.37 -6.49 -32.81
CA ALA A 48 35.54 -5.49 -32.14
C ALA A 48 35.73 -5.69 -30.62
N PRO A 49 36.01 -4.62 -29.84
CA PRO A 49 36.12 -4.77 -28.40
C PRO A 49 34.76 -5.25 -27.87
N ALA A 50 34.76 -6.43 -27.26
CA ALA A 50 33.59 -6.98 -26.59
C ALA A 50 33.03 -5.95 -25.60
N ASP A 51 31.71 -5.73 -25.60
CA ASP A 51 31.07 -4.83 -24.64
C ASP A 51 31.43 -5.31 -23.22
N PRO A 52 32.11 -4.50 -22.40
CA PRO A 52 32.56 -4.91 -21.07
C PRO A 52 31.41 -5.35 -20.16
N ARG A 53 30.16 -5.00 -20.49
CA ARG A 53 28.96 -5.45 -19.75
C ARG A 53 28.65 -6.93 -19.92
N LEU A 54 29.17 -7.59 -20.95
CA LEU A 54 28.99 -9.02 -21.18
C LEU A 54 29.81 -9.89 -20.21
N GLY A 55 30.82 -9.32 -19.55
CA GLY A 55 31.55 -9.98 -18.46
C GLY A 55 30.82 -9.96 -17.11
N TRP A 56 29.86 -9.04 -16.94
CA TRP A 56 29.08 -8.93 -15.69
C TRP A 56 28.07 -10.06 -15.52
N THR A 57 27.64 -10.71 -16.60
CA THR A 57 26.69 -11.83 -16.55
C THR A 57 27.37 -13.20 -16.50
N ALA A 58 28.66 -13.30 -16.80
CA ALA A 58 29.36 -14.57 -16.99
C ALA A 58 30.31 -14.97 -15.84
N THR A 59 30.38 -14.20 -14.76
CA THR A 59 31.18 -14.62 -13.59
C THR A 59 30.27 -15.39 -12.64
N GLY A 60 30.44 -16.72 -12.67
CA GLY A 60 29.80 -17.64 -11.76
C GLY A 60 30.15 -17.31 -10.32
N ASP A 61 29.12 -16.92 -9.58
CA ASP A 61 28.69 -17.58 -8.36
C ASP A 61 27.21 -17.29 -8.23
N ASP A 62 26.38 -18.21 -8.74
CA ASP A 62 24.92 -18.22 -8.57
C ASP A 62 24.57 -18.63 -7.12
N HIS A 63 25.34 -18.14 -6.15
CA HIS A 63 25.07 -18.33 -4.75
C HIS A 63 24.50 -17.02 -4.24
N ALA A 64 23.16 -16.93 -4.27
CA ALA A 64 22.47 -15.90 -3.51
C ALA A 64 23.06 -15.90 -2.08
N PRO A 65 23.51 -14.74 -1.55
CA PRO A 65 24.11 -14.68 -0.24
C PRO A 65 23.11 -15.27 0.77
N PRO A 66 23.54 -16.17 1.68
CA PRO A 66 22.64 -16.80 2.61
C PRO A 66 21.92 -15.72 3.42
N LEU A 67 20.59 -15.79 3.46
CA LEU A 67 19.78 -14.89 4.28
C LEU A 67 20.11 -15.16 5.75
N GLN A 68 21.04 -14.39 6.30
CA GLN A 68 21.45 -14.48 7.71
C GLN A 68 20.29 -14.17 8.68
N HIS A 69 19.26 -13.51 8.18
CA HIS A 69 17.98 -13.27 8.84
C HIS A 69 16.87 -13.66 7.88
N ARG A 70 15.86 -14.42 8.34
CA ARG A 70 14.59 -14.50 7.61
C ARG A 70 14.06 -13.08 7.55
N ARG A 71 14.25 -12.42 6.42
CA ARG A 71 13.80 -11.04 6.25
C ARG A 71 12.29 -11.03 6.46
N ASP A 72 11.80 -9.95 7.06
CA ASP A 72 10.40 -9.50 7.06
C ASP A 72 9.81 -9.28 5.64
N GLY A 73 10.36 -9.95 4.63
CA GLY A 73 10.17 -9.71 3.21
C GLY A 73 8.71 -9.85 2.77
N ILE A 74 7.84 -10.45 3.59
CA ILE A 74 6.41 -10.60 3.28
C ILE A 74 5.52 -9.72 4.18
N LEU A 75 5.80 -9.59 5.48
CA LEU A 75 4.96 -8.80 6.39
C LEU A 75 5.13 -7.27 6.18
N PRO A 76 4.07 -6.47 6.35
CA PRO A 76 4.21 -5.01 6.44
C PRO A 76 4.97 -4.67 7.73
N ALA A 77 5.81 -3.64 7.74
CA ALA A 77 6.63 -3.33 8.91
C ALA A 77 5.80 -2.79 10.11
N ILE A 78 4.67 -2.14 9.84
CA ILE A 78 3.87 -1.40 10.83
C ILE A 78 2.38 -1.54 10.53
N ALA A 79 1.55 -1.72 11.56
CA ALA A 79 0.11 -1.48 11.53
C ALA A 79 -0.27 -0.31 12.43
N ALA A 80 -1.31 0.41 12.05
CA ALA A 80 -1.88 1.49 12.85
C ALA A 80 -3.40 1.37 12.97
N ALA A 81 -3.90 1.96 14.06
CA ALA A 81 -5.31 2.14 14.34
C ALA A 81 -5.58 3.61 14.64
N LEU A 82 -6.51 4.21 13.90
CA LEU A 82 -7.02 5.56 14.09
C LEU A 82 -8.40 5.47 14.73
N SER A 83 -8.55 6.04 15.93
CA SER A 83 -9.82 6.15 16.63
C SER A 83 -10.36 7.59 16.55
N VAL A 84 -11.58 7.75 16.05
CA VAL A 84 -12.28 9.03 15.95
C VAL A 84 -13.72 8.85 16.44
N ARG A 85 -14.07 9.50 17.56
CA ARG A 85 -15.44 9.53 18.11
C ARG A 85 -16.11 8.14 18.21
N GLY A 86 -15.35 7.12 18.62
CA GLY A 86 -15.84 5.75 18.77
C GLY A 86 -15.75 4.89 17.49
N GLN A 87 -15.41 5.47 16.33
CA GLN A 87 -15.06 4.71 15.14
C GLN A 87 -13.56 4.40 15.14
N THR A 88 -13.21 3.16 14.77
CA THR A 88 -11.80 2.75 14.66
C THR A 88 -11.53 2.26 13.24
N LEU A 89 -10.53 2.87 12.60
CA LEU A 89 -10.03 2.48 11.29
C LEU A 89 -8.64 1.88 11.46
N THR A 90 -8.38 0.74 10.82
CA THR A 90 -7.08 0.06 10.87
C THR A 90 -6.46 -0.06 9.50
N SER A 91 -5.14 0.08 9.41
CA SER A 91 -4.39 -0.11 8.17
C SER A 91 -2.97 -0.58 8.49
N THR A 92 -2.42 -1.37 7.58
CA THR A 92 -0.98 -1.67 7.54
C THR A 92 -0.26 -0.68 6.65
N ALA A 93 1.05 -0.55 6.84
CA ALA A 93 1.93 0.21 5.95
C ALA A 93 1.80 -0.31 4.51
N HIS A 94 1.79 0.60 3.54
CA HIS A 94 1.72 0.22 2.14
C HIS A 94 3.09 -0.34 1.69
N LYS A 95 3.08 -1.55 1.12
CA LYS A 95 4.29 -2.26 0.65
C LYS A 95 4.39 -2.32 -0.88
N GLY A 96 3.36 -1.88 -1.59
CA GLY A 96 3.36 -1.82 -3.04
C GLY A 96 4.31 -0.75 -3.57
N ASP A 97 4.77 -0.94 -4.80
CA ASP A 97 5.57 0.04 -5.52
C ASP A 97 4.71 1.25 -5.96
N GLN A 98 3.40 1.04 -6.05
CA GLN A 98 2.43 2.09 -6.33
C GLN A 98 2.27 3.00 -5.11
N GLU A 99 2.43 4.30 -5.34
CA GLU A 99 2.18 5.29 -4.31
C GLU A 99 0.66 5.35 -4.01
N PRO A 100 0.22 5.11 -2.76
CA PRO A 100 -1.20 5.21 -2.44
C PRO A 100 -1.65 6.66 -2.64
N ALA A 101 -2.60 6.90 -3.55
CA ALA A 101 -3.12 8.23 -3.81
C ALA A 101 -3.76 8.82 -2.53
N PRO A 102 -3.10 9.77 -1.85
CA PRO A 102 -3.61 10.29 -0.60
C PRO A 102 -4.73 11.29 -0.87
N HIS A 103 -5.45 11.65 0.18
CA HIS A 103 -6.48 12.67 0.09
C HIS A 103 -5.84 14.01 -0.34
N PRO A 104 -6.48 14.84 -1.20
CA PRO A 104 -5.85 16.06 -1.68
C PRO A 104 -5.34 17.01 -0.59
N LEU A 105 -6.09 17.21 0.49
CA LEU A 105 -5.58 18.00 1.64
C LEU A 105 -4.31 17.42 2.29
N VAL A 106 -4.17 16.11 2.28
CA VAL A 106 -2.97 15.43 2.80
C VAL A 106 -1.84 15.61 1.78
N GLN A 107 -2.13 15.47 0.49
CA GLN A 107 -1.16 15.74 -0.57
C GLN A 107 -0.62 17.18 -0.51
N ASP A 108 -1.51 18.18 -0.41
CA ASP A 108 -1.14 19.60 -0.30
C ASP A 108 -0.17 19.84 0.87
N PHE A 109 -0.40 19.17 2.02
CA PHE A 109 0.51 19.24 3.16
C PHE A 109 1.85 18.56 2.87
N LEU A 110 1.86 17.37 2.27
CA LEU A 110 3.08 16.64 1.94
C LEU A 110 3.95 17.40 0.92
N ASP A 111 3.32 18.07 -0.05
CA ASP A 111 4.00 18.87 -1.08
C ASP A 111 4.70 20.10 -0.48
N THR A 112 4.10 20.71 0.55
CA THR A 112 4.67 21.87 1.26
C THR A 112 5.67 21.49 2.35
N LEU A 113 5.90 20.20 2.58
CA LEU A 113 6.73 19.72 3.67
C LEU A 113 8.20 20.07 3.44
N ALA A 114 8.82 20.73 4.40
CA ALA A 114 10.25 21.06 4.37
C ALA A 114 11.13 19.80 4.45
N THR A 115 12.32 19.86 3.85
CA THR A 115 13.21 18.70 3.66
C THR A 115 13.56 18.02 4.97
N GLU A 116 13.71 18.76 6.06
CA GLU A 116 14.01 18.20 7.38
C GLU A 116 12.91 17.23 7.85
N HIS A 117 11.64 17.46 7.48
CA HIS A 117 10.53 16.61 7.86
C HIS A 117 10.27 15.45 6.90
N ARG A 118 10.96 15.37 5.75
CA ARG A 118 10.79 14.32 4.75
C ARG A 118 11.50 13.04 5.16
N THR A 119 10.83 11.91 4.94
CA THR A 119 11.40 10.58 5.17
C THR A 119 11.26 9.73 3.90
N ARG A 120 12.06 8.66 3.76
CA ARG A 120 12.05 7.81 2.56
C ARG A 120 10.72 7.09 2.29
N HIS A 121 9.81 7.03 3.26
CA HIS A 121 8.49 6.38 3.15
C HIS A 121 7.34 7.39 3.17
N THR A 122 7.61 8.65 2.80
CA THR A 122 6.59 9.70 2.72
C THR A 122 5.40 9.19 1.90
N GLY A 123 4.17 9.40 2.41
CA GLY A 123 2.95 8.93 1.75
C GLY A 123 2.58 7.45 1.99
N ARG A 124 3.53 6.57 2.32
CA ARG A 124 3.30 5.10 2.41
C ARG A 124 3.00 4.60 3.82
N CYS A 125 3.23 5.43 4.83
CA CYS A 125 2.97 5.12 6.24
C CYS A 125 1.46 4.87 6.49
N PRO A 126 1.10 3.92 7.38
CA PRO A 126 -0.30 3.59 7.66
C PRO A 126 -1.08 4.80 8.21
N GLU A 127 -0.42 5.74 8.88
CA GLU A 127 -1.02 6.98 9.38
C GLU A 127 -1.56 7.85 8.26
N THR A 128 -0.79 8.04 7.18
CA THR A 128 -1.22 8.81 5.99
C THR A 128 -2.42 8.15 5.32
N VAL A 129 -2.39 6.82 5.19
CA VAL A 129 -3.47 6.04 4.57
C VAL A 129 -4.75 6.15 5.40
N LEU A 130 -4.66 6.00 6.73
CA LEU A 130 -5.80 6.13 7.64
C LEU A 130 -6.40 7.53 7.62
N LEU A 131 -5.56 8.55 7.69
CA LEU A 131 -5.99 9.94 7.65
C LEU A 131 -6.70 10.26 6.33
N SER A 132 -6.12 9.83 5.21
CA SER A 132 -6.70 10.04 3.88
C SER A 132 -8.05 9.35 3.75
N ARG A 133 -8.16 8.07 4.14
CA ARG A 133 -9.43 7.32 4.12
C ARG A 133 -10.50 7.98 4.98
N PHE A 134 -10.13 8.44 6.18
CA PHE A 134 -11.06 9.15 7.05
C PHE A 134 -11.56 10.46 6.42
N LEU A 135 -10.66 11.25 5.86
CA LEU A 135 -11.03 12.53 5.22
C LEU A 135 -11.92 12.34 4.00
N THR A 136 -11.61 11.36 3.13
CA THR A 136 -12.49 10.99 2.01
C THR A 136 -13.88 10.59 2.50
N SER A 137 -13.96 9.72 3.51
CA SER A 137 -15.25 9.30 4.08
C SER A 137 -16.03 10.47 4.69
N ALA A 138 -15.35 11.41 5.36
CA ALA A 138 -15.97 12.61 5.91
C ALA A 138 -16.48 13.56 4.81
N GLU A 139 -15.75 13.70 3.70
CA GLU A 139 -16.18 14.44 2.51
C GLU A 139 -17.42 13.82 1.87
N ASP A 140 -17.43 12.50 1.69
CA ASP A 140 -18.55 11.76 1.08
C ASP A 140 -19.82 11.88 1.94
N THR A 141 -19.69 11.69 3.25
CA THR A 141 -20.80 11.83 4.20
C THR A 141 -21.41 13.24 4.18
N ARG A 142 -20.56 14.25 3.98
CA ARG A 142 -21.04 15.63 3.88
C ARG A 142 -21.73 15.89 2.54
N THR A 143 -21.12 15.42 1.45
CA THR A 143 -21.65 15.63 0.11
C THR A 143 -23.03 14.98 -0.01
N THR A 144 -23.18 13.74 0.44
CA THR A 144 -24.47 13.02 0.51
C THR A 144 -25.52 13.78 1.33
N LYS A 145 -25.18 14.24 2.54
CA LYS A 145 -26.12 15.05 3.35
C LYS A 145 -26.56 16.34 2.64
N ARG A 146 -25.66 16.96 1.87
CA ARG A 146 -25.94 18.20 1.15
C ARG A 146 -26.76 17.96 -0.11
N THR A 147 -26.48 16.90 -0.86
CA THR A 147 -27.25 16.53 -2.06
C THR A 147 -28.66 16.09 -1.70
N HIS A 148 -28.85 15.31 -0.62
CA HIS A 148 -30.18 14.99 -0.10
C HIS A 148 -31.00 16.24 0.27
N ARG A 149 -30.34 17.30 0.74
CA ARG A 149 -31.02 18.56 1.10
C ARG A 149 -31.14 19.53 -0.09
N ARG A 150 -30.32 19.39 -1.12
CA ARG A 150 -30.25 20.29 -2.28
C ARG A 150 -29.90 19.50 -3.54
N ASN A 151 -30.86 19.44 -4.46
CA ASN A 151 -30.82 18.67 -5.72
C ASN A 151 -29.77 19.14 -6.75
N THR A 152 -28.84 20.03 -6.37
CA THR A 152 -27.85 20.67 -7.27
C THR A 152 -26.47 20.86 -6.59
N ALA A 153 -26.25 20.27 -5.43
CA ALA A 153 -25.02 20.51 -4.67
C ALA A 153 -23.80 19.81 -5.31
N LYS A 154 -22.92 20.59 -5.94
CA LYS A 154 -21.62 20.09 -6.44
C LYS A 154 -20.74 19.56 -5.30
N PRO A 155 -20.00 18.45 -5.49
CA PRO A 155 -19.03 17.96 -4.51
C PRO A 155 -18.02 19.06 -4.19
N ARG A 156 -17.83 19.35 -2.89
CA ARG A 156 -16.85 20.33 -2.43
C ARG A 156 -15.86 19.62 -1.52
N ARG A 157 -14.58 19.83 -1.81
CA ARG A 157 -13.47 19.42 -0.95
C ARG A 157 -13.63 20.03 0.45
N ILE A 158 -13.34 19.26 1.48
CA ILE A 158 -13.28 19.69 2.87
C ILE A 158 -12.15 20.71 3.01
N THR A 159 -12.35 21.72 3.85
CA THR A 159 -11.28 22.66 4.18
C THR A 159 -10.47 22.15 5.37
N HIS A 160 -9.28 22.69 5.60
CA HIS A 160 -8.44 22.31 6.75
C HIS A 160 -9.16 22.46 8.11
N SER A 161 -9.86 23.57 8.31
CA SER A 161 -10.63 23.82 9.54
C SER A 161 -11.72 22.76 9.78
N GLU A 162 -12.35 22.30 8.71
CA GLU A 162 -13.37 21.26 8.75
C GLU A 162 -12.76 19.88 8.98
N ALA A 163 -11.59 19.60 8.39
CA ALA A 163 -10.81 18.40 8.66
C ALA A 163 -10.41 18.32 10.14
N ARG A 164 -9.87 19.41 10.72
CA ARG A 164 -9.58 19.49 12.17
C ARG A 164 -10.82 19.25 13.03
N ARG A 165 -11.97 19.79 12.62
CA ARG A 165 -13.23 19.57 13.33
C ARG A 165 -13.69 18.10 13.24
N ALA A 166 -13.52 17.46 12.10
CA ALA A 166 -13.87 16.05 11.91
C ALA A 166 -12.95 15.14 12.78
N LEU A 167 -11.67 15.47 12.84
CA LEU A 167 -10.64 14.75 13.61
C LEU A 167 -10.53 15.18 15.07
N LYS A 168 -11.49 15.96 15.59
CA LYS A 168 -11.42 16.45 16.97
C LYS A 168 -11.39 15.26 17.95
N HIS A 169 -10.38 15.25 18.82
CA HIS A 169 -10.09 14.17 19.78
C HIS A 169 -9.69 12.84 19.13
N ALA A 170 -9.27 12.86 17.86
CA ALA A 170 -8.75 11.67 17.21
C ALA A 170 -7.45 11.22 17.87
N LYS A 171 -7.32 9.90 18.04
CA LYS A 171 -6.14 9.24 18.57
C LYS A 171 -5.63 8.23 17.55
N ILE A 172 -4.33 8.14 17.39
CA ILE A 172 -3.73 7.13 16.55
C ILE A 172 -2.71 6.32 17.35
N THR A 173 -2.66 5.03 17.13
CA THR A 173 -1.62 4.17 17.69
C THR A 173 -1.07 3.28 16.58
N ALA A 174 0.22 2.97 16.64
CA ALA A 174 0.88 2.10 15.68
C ALA A 174 1.75 1.07 16.40
N ARG A 175 1.91 -0.10 15.79
CA ARG A 175 2.68 -1.22 16.31
C ARG A 175 3.50 -1.88 15.22
N HIS A 176 4.67 -2.38 15.58
CA HIS A 176 5.49 -3.17 14.68
C HIS A 176 4.84 -4.52 14.41
N ILE A 177 4.84 -4.93 13.14
CA ILE A 177 4.50 -6.29 12.74
C ILE A 177 5.79 -6.97 12.33
N ARG A 178 6.12 -8.05 13.03
CA ARG A 178 7.29 -8.92 12.85
C ARG A 178 6.84 -10.39 12.83
N GLU A 179 7.72 -11.32 12.52
CA GLU A 179 7.47 -12.75 12.70
C GLU A 179 7.15 -13.12 14.16
N ASP A 180 6.45 -14.24 14.32
CA ASP A 180 6.20 -14.82 15.64
C ASP A 180 7.53 -15.16 16.32
N GLY A 181 7.73 -14.62 17.53
CA GLY A 181 8.95 -14.77 18.30
C GLY A 181 9.90 -13.57 18.26
N ASP A 182 9.68 -12.56 17.41
CA ASP A 182 10.45 -11.31 17.47
C ASP A 182 10.01 -10.48 18.69
N PRO A 183 10.92 -10.11 19.61
CA PRO A 183 10.62 -9.30 20.79
C PRO A 183 10.13 -7.86 20.47
N LEU A 184 10.32 -7.39 19.23
CA LEU A 184 9.80 -6.12 18.74
C LEU A 184 8.37 -6.25 18.20
N HIS A 185 7.86 -7.45 17.92
CA HIS A 185 6.49 -7.63 17.48
C HIS A 185 5.50 -7.01 18.48
N GLY A 186 4.53 -6.26 17.99
CA GLY A 186 3.48 -5.68 18.81
C GLY A 186 3.92 -4.50 19.69
N ARG A 187 5.22 -4.16 19.75
CA ARG A 187 5.69 -2.95 20.42
C ARG A 187 5.17 -1.71 19.72
N TYR A 188 4.99 -0.64 20.51
CA TYR A 188 4.58 0.66 19.99
C TYR A 188 5.59 1.18 18.96
N ALA A 189 5.06 1.62 17.83
CA ALA A 189 5.80 2.25 16.75
C ALA A 189 5.53 3.75 16.80
N PRO A 190 6.53 4.60 17.14
CA PRO A 190 6.33 6.04 17.07
C PRO A 190 6.15 6.49 15.62
N PRO A 191 5.32 7.52 15.37
CA PRO A 191 5.13 8.03 14.01
C PRO A 191 6.46 8.57 13.46
N CYS A 192 6.72 8.32 12.17
CA CYS A 192 7.92 8.85 11.51
C CYS A 192 7.88 10.39 11.47
N ARG A 193 9.02 11.05 11.19
CA ARG A 193 9.12 12.52 11.23
C ARG A 193 8.08 13.24 10.35
N THR A 194 7.79 12.68 9.18
CA THR A 194 6.74 13.19 8.28
C THR A 194 5.35 13.04 8.87
N CYS A 195 5.02 11.84 9.37
CA CYS A 195 3.71 11.55 9.94
C CYS A 195 3.50 12.30 11.26
N ALA A 196 4.54 12.52 12.07
CA ALA A 196 4.45 13.31 13.28
C ALA A 196 4.02 14.76 12.97
N ALA A 197 4.63 15.37 11.95
CA ALA A 197 4.26 16.72 11.48
C ALA A 197 2.82 16.74 10.90
N LEU A 198 2.46 15.75 10.10
CA LEU A 198 1.11 15.60 9.53
C LEU A 198 0.04 15.48 10.63
N LEU A 199 0.25 14.59 11.60
CA LEU A 199 -0.67 14.37 12.71
C LEU A 199 -0.84 15.64 13.55
N ALA A 200 0.25 16.35 13.84
CA ALA A 200 0.21 17.63 14.55
C ALA A 200 -0.60 18.69 13.77
N HIS A 201 -0.40 18.78 12.46
CA HIS A 201 -1.12 19.71 11.59
C HIS A 201 -2.63 19.49 11.63
N PHE A 202 -3.08 18.24 11.61
CA PHE A 202 -4.51 17.88 11.68
C PHE A 202 -5.06 17.76 13.11
N GLY A 203 -4.20 17.81 14.14
CA GLY A 203 -4.61 17.74 15.55
C GLY A 203 -4.93 16.32 16.04
N VAL A 204 -4.34 15.30 15.41
CA VAL A 204 -4.47 13.89 15.80
C VAL A 204 -3.37 13.55 16.80
N ARG A 205 -3.73 12.95 17.94
CA ARG A 205 -2.76 12.61 18.99
C ARG A 205 -2.21 11.19 18.80
N PRO A 206 -0.89 10.98 18.64
CA PRO A 206 -0.30 9.66 18.77
C PRO A 206 -0.37 9.19 20.23
N VAL A 207 -0.77 7.94 20.43
CA VAL A 207 -0.93 7.31 21.75
C VAL A 207 -0.15 6.01 21.78
N ASP A 208 0.74 5.91 22.76
CA ASP A 208 1.32 4.65 23.19
C ASP A 208 0.35 3.96 24.17
N PRO A 209 -0.21 2.79 23.81
CA PRO A 209 -1.15 2.08 24.65
C PRO A 209 -0.50 1.53 25.92
N ALA A 210 0.83 1.29 25.93
CA ALA A 210 1.53 0.84 27.13
C ALA A 210 1.58 1.96 28.18
N ALA A 211 1.99 3.17 27.78
CA ALA A 211 1.99 4.35 28.65
C ALA A 211 0.58 4.78 29.10
N ALA A 212 -0.45 4.50 28.30
CA ALA A 212 -1.84 4.80 28.67
C ALA A 212 -2.43 3.80 29.70
N ALA A 213 -1.95 2.56 29.71
CA ALA A 213 -2.37 1.53 30.67
C ALA A 213 -1.80 1.77 32.08
N GLU A 214 -0.61 2.38 32.17
CA GLU A 214 0.01 2.76 33.44
C GLU A 214 -0.65 3.99 34.09
N ALA A 215 -1.18 4.92 33.29
CA ALA A 215 -1.84 6.13 33.80
C ALA A 215 -3.29 5.92 34.30
N THR A 216 -3.83 4.72 34.16
CA THR A 216 -5.20 4.36 34.61
C THR A 216 -5.18 3.44 35.84
N GLN A 217 -4.02 3.25 36.48
CA GLN A 217 -3.88 2.53 37.75
C GLN A 217 -3.73 3.49 38.93
#